data_AF-A0A0C5BVI5-F1
#
_entry.id   AF-A0A0C5BVI5-F1
#
_cell.length_a   1.000
_cell.length_b   1.000
_cell.length_c   1.000
_cell.angle_alpha   90.00
_cell.angle_beta   90.00
_cell.angle_gamma   90.00
#
_symmetry.space_group_name_H-M   'P 1'
#
loop_
_entity.id
_entity.type
_entity.pdbx_description
1 polymer ?
#
loop_
_entity_poly.entity_id
_entity_poly.type
_entity_poly.pdbx_seq_one_letter_code
_entity_poly.pdbx_strand_id
1 'polypeptide(L)'
;MDESDEIQKLIDEISFRKSNSKDYKKMKTEEISRELRDIMKFEQESFRKIEEFEKTQNNPDLIKYAKIICRNTTQREIAQIQEVYLEKIDEEYLKSK
;
A
#
# COMPACT_ATOMS: atom_id res chain seq x y z
N MET A 1 1.69 -7.48 26.16
CA MET A 1 2.39 -7.28 24.88
C MET A 1 2.87 -5.86 24.92
N ASP A 2 4.17 -5.62 24.73
CA ASP A 2 4.70 -4.25 24.73
C ASP A 2 4.25 -3.54 23.45
N GLU A 3 3.85 -2.27 23.54
CA GLU A 3 3.41 -1.49 22.39
C GLU A 3 4.51 -1.42 21.29
N SER A 4 5.78 -1.50 21.68
CA SER A 4 6.93 -1.60 20.75
C SER A 4 6.85 -2.83 19.83
N ASP A 5 6.20 -3.92 20.27
CA ASP A 5 6.01 -5.12 19.43
C ASP A 5 4.94 -4.89 18.36
N GLU A 6 3.98 -3.99 18.59
CA GLU A 6 2.84 -3.77 17.68
C GLU A 6 3.24 -2.95 16.45
N ILE A 7 4.05 -1.90 16.64
CA ILE A 7 4.59 -1.14 15.51
C ILE A 7 5.54 -1.97 14.66
N GLN A 8 6.32 -2.87 15.29
CA GLN A 8 7.20 -3.78 14.58
C GLN A 8 6.39 -4.77 13.73
N LYS A 9 5.28 -5.31 14.27
CA LYS A 9 4.36 -6.15 13.47
C LYS A 9 3.77 -5.39 12.28
N LEU A 10 3.39 -4.12 12.45
CA LEU A 10 2.90 -3.31 11.33
C LEU A 10 3.98 -3.11 10.25
N ILE A 11 5.23 -2.85 10.65
CA ILE A 11 6.36 -2.76 9.73
C ILE A 11 6.57 -4.09 8.98
N ASP A 12 6.46 -5.22 9.68
CA ASP A 12 6.61 -6.55 9.08
C ASP A 12 5.47 -6.84 8.09
N GLU A 13 4.23 -6.45 8.40
CA GLU A 13 3.08 -6.54 7.49
C GLU A 13 3.31 -5.71 6.21
N ILE A 14 3.76 -4.47 6.34
CA ILE A 14 4.09 -3.59 5.20
C ILE A 14 5.22 -4.22 4.37
N SER A 15 6.25 -4.75 5.02
CA SER A 15 7.42 -5.36 4.36
C SER A 15 7.07 -6.65 3.63
N PHE A 16 6.16 -7.45 4.19
CA PHE A 16 5.64 -8.65 3.55
C PHE A 16 4.87 -8.29 2.27
N ARG A 17 4.03 -7.25 2.32
CA ARG A 17 3.29 -6.77 1.15
C ARG A 17 4.22 -6.37 0.00
N LYS A 18 5.28 -5.61 0.31
CA LYS A 18 6.34 -5.25 -0.66
C LYS A 18 6.92 -6.45 -1.39
N SER A 19 7.00 -7.60 -0.72
CA SER A 19 7.61 -8.83 -1.24
C SER A 19 6.62 -9.71 -2.00
N ASN A 20 5.31 -9.50 -1.81
CA ASN A 20 4.25 -10.31 -2.40
C ASN A 20 3.54 -9.59 -3.57
N SER A 21 4.31 -9.23 -4.60
CA SER A 21 3.78 -8.49 -5.75
C SER A 21 2.83 -9.35 -6.59
N LYS A 22 1.61 -8.86 -6.81
CA LYS A 22 0.63 -9.49 -7.70
C LYS A 22 0.94 -9.19 -9.17
N ASP A 23 0.53 -10.09 -10.06
CA ASP A 23 0.62 -9.87 -11.51
C ASP A 23 -0.62 -9.11 -12.03
N TYR A 24 -0.60 -7.79 -11.86
CA TYR A 24 -1.70 -6.91 -12.25
C TYR A 24 -2.06 -7.01 -13.74
N LYS A 25 -1.09 -7.30 -14.62
CA LYS A 25 -1.34 -7.37 -16.07
C LYS A 25 -2.37 -8.44 -16.45
N LYS A 26 -2.43 -9.53 -15.68
CA LYS A 26 -3.38 -10.64 -15.87
C LYS A 26 -4.78 -10.39 -15.32
N MET A 27 -4.97 -9.33 -14.53
CA MET A 27 -6.26 -9.00 -13.93
C MET A 27 -7.17 -8.25 -14.90
N LYS A 28 -8.48 -8.33 -14.69
CA LYS A 28 -9.48 -7.52 -15.39
C LYS A 28 -9.51 -6.08 -14.86
N THR A 29 -10.06 -5.17 -15.65
CA THR A 29 -10.21 -3.74 -15.31
C THR A 29 -10.93 -3.54 -13.97
N GLU A 30 -12.00 -4.30 -13.68
CA GLU A 30 -12.71 -4.19 -12.39
C GLU A 30 -11.90 -4.71 -11.20
N GLU A 31 -11.08 -5.73 -11.43
CA GLU A 31 -10.17 -6.29 -10.41
C GLU A 31 -9.05 -5.29 -10.09
N ILE A 32 -8.45 -4.69 -11.12
CA ILE A 32 -7.48 -3.60 -10.97
C ILE A 32 -8.05 -2.41 -10.21
N SER A 33 -9.27 -2.01 -10.53
CA SER A 33 -9.98 -0.94 -9.81
C SER A 33 -10.17 -1.27 -8.33
N ARG A 34 -10.40 -2.54 -7.99
CA ARG A 34 -10.52 -3.00 -6.60
C ARG A 34 -9.16 -3.00 -5.90
N GLU A 35 -8.13 -3.53 -6.53
CA GLU A 35 -6.77 -3.54 -5.98
C GLU A 35 -6.28 -2.12 -5.68
N LEU A 36 -6.56 -1.15 -6.56
CA LEU A 36 -6.23 0.26 -6.33
C LEU A 36 -6.92 0.81 -5.07
N ARG A 37 -8.21 0.52 -4.88
CA ARG A 37 -8.93 0.92 -3.66
C ARG A 37 -8.36 0.25 -2.42
N ASP A 38 -8.03 -1.03 -2.52
CA ASP A 38 -7.53 -1.81 -1.38
C ASP A 38 -6.14 -1.34 -0.93
N ILE A 39 -5.24 -0.99 -1.85
CA ILE A 39 -3.92 -0.42 -1.49
C ILE A 39 -4.05 0.96 -0.84
N MET A 40 -4.93 1.83 -1.37
CA MET A 40 -5.16 3.15 -0.80
C MET A 40 -5.77 3.06 0.61
N LYS A 41 -6.72 2.14 0.80
CA LYS A 41 -7.30 1.87 2.12
C LYS A 41 -6.24 1.33 3.10
N PHE A 42 -5.41 0.39 2.65
CA PHE A 42 -4.31 -0.13 3.46
C PHE A 42 -3.32 0.97 3.87
N GLU A 43 -2.95 1.88 2.96
CA GLU A 43 -2.10 3.03 3.26
C GLU A 43 -2.73 3.88 4.36
N GLN A 44 -4.00 4.26 4.20
CA GLN A 44 -4.71 5.10 5.16
C GLN A 44 -4.81 4.44 6.55
N GLU A 45 -5.16 3.16 6.60
CA GLU A 45 -5.28 2.41 7.86
C GLU A 45 -3.91 2.25 8.54
N SER A 46 -2.86 2.00 7.77
CA SER A 46 -1.49 1.90 8.29
C SER A 46 -1.01 3.24 8.85
N PHE A 47 -1.25 4.34 8.15
CA PHE A 47 -0.92 5.67 8.66
C PHE A 47 -1.67 5.99 9.95
N ARG A 48 -2.98 5.67 10.03
CA ARG A 48 -3.76 5.88 11.25
C ARG A 48 -3.16 5.14 12.45
N LYS A 49 -2.78 3.87 12.26
CA LYS A 49 -2.11 3.08 13.32
C LYS A 49 -0.76 3.68 13.71
N ILE A 50 0.05 4.13 12.75
CA ILE A 50 1.34 4.76 13.05
C ILE A 50 1.15 6.07 13.84
N GLU A 51 0.14 6.87 13.53
CA GLU A 51 -0.20 8.08 14.28
C GLU A 51 -0.73 7.78 15.68
N GLU A 52 -1.45 6.66 15.86
CA GLU A 52 -1.84 6.16 17.18
C GLU A 52 -0.60 5.79 18.01
N PHE A 53 0.36 5.06 17.42
CA PHE A 53 1.64 4.73 18.08
C PHE A 53 2.49 5.96 18.39
N GLU A 54 2.45 7.01 17.56
CA GLU A 54 3.20 8.25 17.80
C GLU A 54 2.73 8.98 19.08
N LYS A 55 1.48 8.77 19.48
CA LYS A 55 0.91 9.37 20.71
C LYS A 55 1.27 8.60 21.97
N THR A 56 1.51 7.29 21.86
CA THR A 56 1.72 6.40 23.01
C THR A 56 3.19 5.99 23.20
N GLN A 57 3.97 5.92 22.11
CA GLN A 57 5.36 5.45 22.14
C GLN A 57 6.38 6.60 22.10
N ASN A 58 7.42 6.48 22.92
CA ASN A 58 8.54 7.41 22.94
C ASN A 58 9.71 6.91 22.05
N ASN A 59 9.41 6.50 20.82
CA ASN A 59 10.41 6.08 19.84
C ASN A 59 10.19 6.76 18.47
N PRO A 60 10.62 8.02 18.32
CA PRO A 60 10.34 8.82 17.12
C PRO A 60 11.03 8.28 15.86
N ASP A 61 12.19 7.61 16.01
CA ASP A 61 12.91 7.04 14.88
C ASP A 61 12.17 5.84 14.29
N LEU A 62 11.61 4.97 15.13
CA LEU A 62 10.81 3.83 14.68
C LEU A 62 9.51 4.28 14.00
N ILE A 63 8.85 5.30 14.55
CA ILE A 63 7.67 5.93 13.94
C ILE A 63 8.02 6.52 12.57
N LYS A 64 9.11 7.26 12.48
CA LYS A 64 9.58 7.85 11.21
C LYS A 64 9.88 6.77 10.20
N TYR A 65 10.55 5.69 10.61
CA TYR A 65 10.83 4.55 9.75
C TYR A 65 9.54 3.88 9.23
N ALA A 66 8.57 3.65 10.12
CA ALA A 66 7.26 3.09 9.76
C ALA A 66 6.53 3.96 8.71
N LYS A 67 6.51 5.29 8.90
CA LYS A 67 5.91 6.24 7.93
C LYS A 67 6.59 6.14 6.55
N ILE A 68 7.92 6.08 6.52
CA ILE A 68 8.70 6.00 5.28
C ILE A 68 8.44 4.69 4.55
N ILE A 69 8.51 3.55 5.24
CA ILE A 69 8.34 2.24 4.59
C ILE A 69 6.91 2.03 4.12
N CYS A 70 5.91 2.49 4.89
CA CYS A 70 4.51 2.48 4.48
C CYS A 70 4.35 3.20 3.15
N ARG A 71 4.72 4.49 3.11
CA ARG A 71 4.62 5.34 1.92
C ARG A 71 5.37 4.76 0.72
N ASN A 72 6.61 4.35 0.89
CA ASN A 72 7.41 3.85 -0.23
C ASN A 72 6.84 2.56 -0.81
N THR A 73 6.27 1.70 0.04
CA THR A 73 5.67 0.43 -0.40
C THR A 73 4.35 0.69 -1.13
N THR A 74 3.46 1.48 -0.52
CA THR A 74 2.13 1.77 -1.06
C THR A 74 2.21 2.58 -2.35
N GLN A 75 3.03 3.63 -2.39
CA GLN A 75 3.17 4.48 -3.58
C GLN A 75 3.72 3.72 -4.77
N ARG A 76 4.67 2.79 -4.54
CA ARG A 76 5.19 1.94 -5.61
C ARG A 76 4.12 1.02 -6.18
N GLU A 77 3.34 0.37 -5.31
CA GLU A 77 2.26 -0.53 -5.73
C GLU A 77 1.14 0.25 -6.45
N ILE A 78 0.74 1.41 -5.92
CA ILE A 78 -0.23 2.31 -6.56
C ILE A 78 0.22 2.70 -7.96
N ALA A 79 1.47 3.12 -8.13
CA ALA A 79 1.99 3.52 -9.45
C ALA A 79 1.93 2.36 -10.46
N GLN A 80 2.30 1.15 -10.04
CA GLN A 80 2.21 -0.05 -10.89
C GLN A 80 0.76 -0.37 -11.28
N ILE A 81 -0.17 -0.30 -10.33
CA ILE A 81 -1.59 -0.55 -10.59
C ILE A 81 -2.15 0.51 -11.54
N GLN A 82 -1.82 1.79 -11.33
CA GLN A 82 -2.29 2.90 -12.18
C GLN A 82 -1.78 2.78 -13.62
N GLU A 83 -0.52 2.43 -13.81
CA GLU A 83 0.08 2.20 -15.14
C GLU A 83 -0.72 1.12 -15.90
N VAL A 84 -0.90 -0.06 -15.27
CA VAL A 84 -1.66 -1.16 -15.87
C VAL A 84 -3.13 -0.80 -16.10
N TYR A 85 -3.73 -0.03 -15.19
CA TYR A 85 -5.13 0.38 -15.32
C TYR A 85 -5.36 1.30 -16.52
N LEU A 86 -4.47 2.27 -16.72
CA LEU A 86 -4.52 3.18 -17.85
C LEU A 86 -4.31 2.43 -19.18
N GLU A 87 -3.34 1.51 -19.25
CA GLU A 87 -3.13 0.66 -20.43
C GLU A 87 -4.41 -0.11 -20.81
N LYS A 88 -5.07 -0.73 -19.81
CA LYS A 88 -6.31 -1.48 -20.04
C LYS A 88 -7.47 -0.60 -20.47
N ILE A 89 -7.62 0.58 -19.87
CA ILE A 89 -8.66 1.53 -20.28
C ILE A 89 -8.46 1.97 -21.73
N ASP A 90 -7.21 2.27 -22.11
CA ASP A 90 -6.85 2.64 -23.47
C ASP A 90 -7.20 1.52 -24.45
N GLU A 91 -6.85 0.26 -24.13
CA GLU A 91 -7.11 -0.91 -24.97
C GLU A 91 -8.61 -1.24 -25.11
N GLU A 92 -9.33 -1.27 -23.99
CA GLU A 92 -10.73 -1.73 -23.96
C GLU A 92 -11.70 -0.67 -24.49
N TYR A 93 -11.45 0.61 -24.20
CA TYR A 93 -12.46 1.67 -24.39
C TYR A 93 -12.05 2.78 -25.36
N LEU A 94 -10.76 3.06 -25.54
CA LEU A 94 -10.31 4.20 -26.36
C LEU A 94 -9.77 3.78 -27.73
N LYS A 95 -9.05 2.66 -27.84
CA LYS A 95 -8.52 2.11 -29.09
C LYS A 95 -9.45 1.13 -29.79
N SER A 96 -10.58 0.76 -29.18
CA SER A 96 -11.61 -0.07 -29.82
C SER A 96 -12.53 0.69 -30.79
N LYS A 97 -12.20 1.96 -31.07
CA LYS A 97 -12.86 2.83 -32.07
C LYS A 97 -12.03 2.91 -33.34
#